data_AF-A0A5N7BQE8-F1
#
_entry.id   AF-A0A5N7BQE8-F1
#
_cell.length_a   1.000
_cell.length_b   1.000
_cell.length_c   1.000
_cell.angle_alpha   90.00
_cell.angle_beta   90.00
_cell.angle_gamma   90.00
#
_symmetry.space_group_name_H-M   'P 1'
#
loop_
_entity.id
_entity.type
_entity.pdbx_description
1 polymer ?
#
loop_
_entity_poly.entity_id
_entity_poly.type
_entity_poly.pdbx_seq_one_letter_code
_entity_poly.pdbx_strand_id
1 'polypeptide(L)'
;MGMKADLDLKGNNFSNGASAFFIASLVAEVPNIYLLQKVPPAKWLSINVILWGVAAAAAAGAKDYTTLLVARIFLGAFEAPVGPSLMLISSQYYTKSEQAPRFTFWFMGLGVAQIIGGLISFGFQHVHHTFASWRIMFLVMGLITVAVGISVWVLLPDTPMQAKWLSDDQKVTLLQHVRVNQTGIRNDKFDPKQILEAVLDPQVWLWALMVALQAVSSGVVVVYSSTLIAGFGFGGPISALLNTPSGIVSIFFTILVGIGIRKASNRWAWVFICSIPGIIGGGLMSFLPKSNRAGVLIGIYLVNSIVAPMPVIYHWMAANCAGYTKRAFTSAAVAGFFCVGNIIGPQTFQARDAPEYRPAKIAVLVTQAVAGVLSVVLFGYYLWENKRRDSAQTAQEGQEVITDEKAWGGLTDKQNKDFRYVY
;
A
#
# COMPACT_ATOMS: atom_id res chain seq x y z
N MET A 1 13.74 -20.71 8.54
CA MET A 1 15.15 -20.42 8.90
C MET A 1 15.40 -20.32 10.42
N GLY A 2 14.78 -21.16 11.28
CA GLY A 2 15.22 -21.28 12.69
C GLY A 2 15.11 -20.04 13.61
N MET A 3 14.82 -18.84 13.09
CA MET A 3 14.82 -17.57 13.82
C MET A 3 13.93 -17.56 15.08
N LYS A 4 12.87 -18.38 15.10
CA LYS A 4 12.02 -18.56 16.30
C LYS A 4 12.72 -19.35 17.41
N ALA A 5 13.55 -20.33 17.05
CA ALA A 5 14.34 -21.14 17.98
C ALA A 5 15.62 -20.41 18.43
N ASP A 6 16.27 -19.67 17.53
CA ASP A 6 17.52 -18.93 17.85
C ASP A 6 17.32 -17.72 18.78
N LEU A 7 16.12 -17.14 18.82
CA LEU A 7 15.79 -15.94 19.61
C LEU A 7 14.81 -16.22 20.77
N ASP A 8 14.57 -17.50 21.09
CA ASP A 8 13.57 -17.96 22.09
C ASP A 8 12.22 -17.20 21.98
N LEU A 9 11.71 -17.07 20.75
CA LEU A 9 10.49 -16.33 20.48
C LEU A 9 9.26 -17.14 20.93
N LYS A 10 8.86 -16.95 22.19
CA LYS A 10 7.66 -17.59 22.76
C LYS A 10 6.36 -16.96 22.23
N GLY A 11 5.42 -17.82 21.83
CA GLY A 11 4.02 -17.43 21.55
C GLY A 11 3.87 -16.33 20.48
N ASN A 12 3.26 -15.22 20.88
CA ASN A 12 2.91 -14.09 19.99
C ASN A 12 4.04 -13.07 19.76
N ASN A 13 5.25 -13.32 20.27
CA ASN A 13 6.37 -12.37 20.14
C ASN A 13 6.71 -12.05 18.68
N PHE A 14 6.52 -13.02 17.76
CA PHE A 14 6.68 -12.80 16.32
C PHE A 14 5.62 -11.86 15.74
N SER A 15 4.34 -12.04 16.11
CA SER A 15 3.24 -11.15 15.72
C SER A 15 3.45 -9.74 16.27
N ASN A 16 3.87 -9.62 17.53
CA ASN A 16 4.15 -8.35 18.18
C ASN A 16 5.28 -7.58 17.49
N GLY A 17 6.33 -8.28 17.02
CA GLY A 17 7.42 -7.66 16.26
C GLY A 17 6.96 -7.13 14.88
N ALA A 18 6.06 -7.85 14.21
CA ALA A 18 5.45 -7.38 12.96
C ALA A 18 4.52 -6.18 13.20
N SER A 19 3.70 -6.21 14.25
CA SER A 19 2.85 -5.07 14.63
C SER A 19 3.67 -3.84 15.04
N ALA A 20 4.76 -4.02 15.82
CA ALA A 20 5.63 -2.92 16.26
C ALA A 20 6.25 -2.15 15.08
N PHE A 21 6.61 -2.86 14.01
CA PHE A 21 7.08 -2.26 12.77
C PHE A 21 6.02 -1.31 12.17
N PHE A 22 4.77 -1.76 12.01
CA PHE A 22 3.70 -0.93 11.45
C PHE A 22 3.25 0.20 12.38
N ILE A 23 3.30 0.00 13.71
CA ILE A 23 3.07 1.07 14.70
C ILE A 23 4.12 2.15 14.55
N ALA A 24 5.40 1.77 14.44
CA ALA A 24 6.48 2.72 14.23
C ALA A 24 6.33 3.47 12.92
N SER A 25 5.93 2.79 11.84
CA SER A 25 5.63 3.44 10.56
C SER A 25 4.50 4.48 10.68
N LEU A 26 3.40 4.13 11.36
CA LEU A 26 2.26 5.04 11.55
C LEU A 26 2.66 6.30 12.33
N VAL A 27 3.40 6.14 13.43
CA VAL A 27 3.85 7.27 14.25
C VAL A 27 4.86 8.13 13.49
N ALA A 28 5.74 7.50 12.72
CA ALA A 28 6.74 8.20 11.94
C ALA A 28 6.17 8.88 10.69
N GLU A 29 4.99 8.48 10.19
CA GLU A 29 4.39 9.06 8.99
C GLU A 29 4.05 10.56 9.16
N VAL A 30 3.46 10.93 10.31
CA VAL A 30 3.07 12.31 10.62
C VAL A 30 4.25 13.31 10.58
N PRO A 31 5.36 13.09 11.32
CA PRO A 31 6.50 13.99 11.26
C PRO A 31 7.21 13.94 9.89
N ASN A 32 7.22 12.78 9.23
CA ASN A 32 7.83 12.65 7.91
C ASN A 32 7.10 13.45 6.82
N ILE A 33 5.76 13.48 6.85
CA ILE A 33 4.97 14.32 5.93
C ILE A 33 5.31 15.79 6.11
N TYR A 34 5.48 16.25 7.35
CA TYR A 34 5.90 17.62 7.64
C TYR A 34 7.34 17.91 7.16
N LEU A 35 8.27 16.98 7.37
CA LEU A 35 9.66 17.08 6.89
C LEU A 35 9.74 17.11 5.37
N LEU A 36 8.92 16.32 4.68
CA LEU A 36 8.83 16.29 3.21
C LEU A 36 8.38 17.62 2.59
N GLN A 37 7.72 18.48 3.35
CA GLN A 37 7.39 19.84 2.90
C GLN A 37 8.56 20.81 3.01
N LYS A 38 9.57 20.50 3.83
CA LYS A 38 10.73 21.37 4.12
C LYS A 38 12.01 20.91 3.43
N VAL A 39 12.12 19.62 3.13
CA VAL A 39 13.35 18.98 2.64
C VAL A 39 13.14 18.48 1.21
N PRO A 40 14.18 18.51 0.34
CA PRO A 40 14.10 17.93 -0.99
C PRO A 40 13.65 16.46 -0.95
N PRO A 41 12.56 16.08 -1.64
CA PRO A 41 11.97 14.75 -1.53
C PRO A 41 12.91 13.61 -1.97
N ALA A 42 13.74 13.84 -2.98
CA ALA A 42 14.67 12.83 -3.49
C ALA A 42 15.81 12.55 -2.48
N LYS A 43 16.46 13.58 -1.94
CA LYS A 43 17.46 13.39 -0.86
C LYS A 43 16.87 12.77 0.40
N TRP A 44 15.67 13.20 0.81
CA TRP A 44 15.02 12.63 1.97
C TRP A 44 14.72 11.14 1.78
N LEU A 45 14.21 10.76 0.60
CA LEU A 45 14.00 9.36 0.23
C LEU A 45 15.30 8.55 0.33
N SER A 46 16.40 9.04 -0.25
CA SER A 46 17.67 8.30 -0.25
C SER A 46 18.25 8.10 1.15
N ILE A 47 18.19 9.13 2.00
CA ILE A 47 18.64 9.03 3.40
C ILE A 47 17.84 7.96 4.13
N ASN A 48 16.51 7.94 3.96
CA ASN A 48 15.66 6.95 4.59
C ASN A 48 15.93 5.53 4.08
N VAL A 49 16.15 5.34 2.78
CA VAL A 49 16.52 4.02 2.21
C VAL A 49 17.86 3.54 2.75
N ILE A 50 18.85 4.42 2.89
CA ILE A 50 20.15 4.09 3.49
C ILE A 50 19.97 3.69 4.96
N LEU A 51 19.23 4.48 5.75
CA LEU A 51 18.98 4.20 7.17
C LEU A 51 18.18 2.90 7.36
N TRP A 52 17.22 2.62 6.47
CA TRP A 52 16.50 1.36 6.43
C TRP A 52 17.44 0.19 6.16
N GLY A 53 18.34 0.30 5.17
CA GLY A 53 19.33 -0.73 4.86
C GLY A 53 20.31 -0.98 6.01
N VAL A 54 20.76 0.08 6.70
CA VAL A 54 21.59 -0.01 7.90
C VAL A 54 20.85 -0.70 9.03
N ALA A 55 19.58 -0.35 9.28
CA ALA A 55 18.75 -0.99 10.30
C ALA A 55 18.49 -2.48 9.98
N ALA A 56 18.31 -2.82 8.70
CA ALA A 56 18.17 -4.20 8.24
C ALA A 56 19.46 -5.00 8.47
N ALA A 57 20.62 -4.42 8.16
CA ALA A 57 21.91 -5.05 8.43
C ALA A 57 22.17 -5.18 9.95
N ALA A 58 21.78 -4.19 10.75
CA ALA A 58 21.88 -4.23 12.21
C ALA A 58 20.97 -5.31 12.83
N ALA A 59 19.83 -5.63 12.20
CA ALA A 59 18.96 -6.73 12.63
C ALA A 59 19.64 -8.11 12.57
N ALA A 60 20.67 -8.29 11.72
CA ALA A 60 21.48 -9.50 11.70
C ALA A 60 22.28 -9.71 13.01
N GLY A 61 22.55 -8.64 13.76
CA GLY A 61 23.23 -8.67 15.05
C GLY A 61 22.30 -8.90 16.24
N ALA A 62 20.99 -9.05 16.04
CA ALA A 62 20.03 -9.19 17.13
C ALA A 62 20.25 -10.50 17.90
N LYS A 63 20.42 -10.38 19.22
CA LYS A 63 20.64 -11.50 20.15
C LYS A 63 19.41 -11.81 21.01
N ASP A 64 18.53 -10.83 21.23
CA ASP A 64 17.35 -10.94 22.09
C ASP A 64 16.08 -10.43 21.39
N TYR A 65 14.92 -10.78 21.95
CA TYR A 65 13.62 -10.26 21.52
C TYR A 65 13.59 -8.73 21.49
N THR A 66 14.15 -8.08 22.52
CA THR A 66 14.17 -6.62 22.64
C THR A 66 15.01 -5.98 21.54
N THR A 67 16.18 -6.53 21.21
CA THR A 67 17.01 -6.01 20.12
C THR A 67 16.37 -6.20 18.75
N LEU A 68 15.65 -7.31 18.54
CA LEU A 68 14.85 -7.53 17.33
C LEU A 68 13.70 -6.52 17.23
N LEU A 69 13.02 -6.23 18.34
CA LEU A 69 11.90 -5.28 18.39
C LEU A 69 12.38 -3.85 18.12
N VAL A 70 13.51 -3.44 18.70
CA VAL A 70 14.12 -2.13 18.43
C VAL A 70 14.52 -2.01 16.95
N ALA A 71 15.16 -3.03 16.37
CA ALA A 71 15.49 -3.03 14.95
C ALA A 71 14.23 -2.90 14.06
N ARG A 72 13.12 -3.56 14.44
CA ARG A 72 11.82 -3.45 13.76
C ARG A 72 11.21 -2.06 13.86
N ILE A 73 11.31 -1.40 15.00
CA ILE A 73 10.83 -0.02 15.17
C ILE A 73 11.61 0.93 14.25
N PHE A 74 12.93 0.83 14.22
CA PHE A 74 13.75 1.67 13.34
C PHE A 74 13.46 1.41 11.86
N LEU A 75 13.34 0.14 11.46
CA LEU A 75 12.92 -0.22 10.10
C LEU A 75 11.58 0.43 9.74
N GLY A 76 10.59 0.36 10.63
CA GLY A 76 9.28 0.95 10.40
C GLY A 76 9.33 2.48 10.28
N ALA A 77 10.12 3.13 11.13
CA ALA A 77 10.28 4.59 11.11
C ALA A 77 10.92 5.12 9.82
N PHE A 78 11.91 4.40 9.28
CA PHE A 78 12.58 4.76 8.03
C PHE A 78 11.80 4.37 6.77
N GLU A 79 10.83 3.45 6.88
CA GLU A 79 9.98 3.06 5.75
C GLU A 79 8.81 4.04 5.52
N ALA A 80 8.31 4.67 6.59
CA ALA A 80 7.18 5.59 6.54
C ALA A 80 7.27 6.70 5.46
N PRO A 81 8.41 7.39 5.23
CA PRO A 81 8.48 8.44 4.22
C PRO A 81 8.58 7.92 2.78
N VAL A 82 8.86 6.63 2.55
CA VAL A 82 9.16 6.10 1.20
C VAL A 82 7.96 6.28 0.28
N GLY A 83 6.76 5.83 0.71
CA GLY A 83 5.51 5.97 -0.05
C GLY A 83 5.19 7.41 -0.47
N PRO A 84 5.06 8.37 0.47
CA PRO A 84 4.73 9.76 0.14
C PRO A 84 5.83 10.47 -0.66
N SER A 85 7.12 10.16 -0.41
CA SER A 85 8.23 10.73 -1.19
C SER A 85 8.14 10.33 -2.67
N LEU A 86 7.87 9.05 -2.93
CA LEU A 86 7.74 8.52 -4.28
C LEU A 86 6.53 9.10 -5.02
N MET A 87 5.43 9.29 -4.31
CA MET A 87 4.23 9.94 -4.85
C MET A 87 4.53 11.40 -5.21
N LEU A 88 5.22 12.14 -4.33
CA LEU A 88 5.59 13.53 -4.55
C LEU A 88 6.54 13.69 -5.73
N ILE A 89 7.58 12.86 -5.83
CA ILE A 89 8.53 12.86 -6.96
C ILE A 89 7.78 12.54 -8.25
N SER A 90 6.95 11.50 -8.28
CA SER A 90 6.16 11.15 -9.46
C SER A 90 5.22 12.29 -9.89
N SER A 91 4.70 13.06 -8.93
CA SER A 91 3.81 14.20 -9.23
C SER A 91 4.51 15.39 -9.88
N GLN A 92 5.83 15.50 -9.74
CA GLN A 92 6.63 16.55 -10.36
C GLN A 92 6.94 16.28 -11.84
N TYR A 93 6.96 15.01 -12.25
CA TYR A 93 7.27 14.61 -13.62
C TYR A 93 6.03 14.31 -14.47
N TYR A 94 4.89 13.98 -13.85
CA TYR A 94 3.75 13.39 -14.56
C TYR A 94 2.41 14.05 -14.24
N THR A 95 1.55 14.12 -15.26
CA THR A 95 0.19 14.66 -15.14
C THR A 95 -0.73 13.76 -14.31
N LYS A 96 -1.80 14.31 -13.71
CA LYS A 96 -2.75 13.59 -12.83
C LYS A 96 -3.34 12.34 -13.51
N SER A 97 -3.62 12.41 -14.82
CA SER A 97 -4.11 11.28 -15.61
C SER A 97 -3.06 10.18 -15.81
N GLU A 98 -1.78 10.55 -15.87
CA GLU A 98 -0.66 9.63 -16.07
C GLU A 98 -0.07 9.07 -14.78
N GLN A 99 -0.29 9.72 -13.65
CA GLN A 99 0.14 9.23 -12.34
C GLN A 99 -0.46 7.87 -12.02
N ALA A 100 -1.69 7.61 -12.49
CA ALA A 100 -2.40 6.39 -12.16
C ALA A 100 -1.77 5.08 -12.65
N PRO A 101 -1.51 4.90 -13.95
CA PRO A 101 -0.84 3.70 -14.45
C PRO A 101 0.60 3.57 -13.91
N ARG A 102 1.28 4.69 -13.62
CA ARG A 102 2.63 4.68 -13.07
C ARG A 102 2.63 4.21 -11.62
N PHE A 103 1.66 4.63 -10.81
CA PHE A 103 1.50 4.13 -9.45
C PHE A 103 1.28 2.62 -9.44
N THR A 104 0.47 2.10 -10.38
CA THR A 104 0.32 0.65 -10.57
C THR A 104 1.65 -0.03 -10.93
N PHE A 105 2.47 0.60 -11.77
CA PHE A 105 3.82 0.09 -12.11
C PHE A 105 4.73 0.02 -10.88
N TRP A 106 4.71 1.04 -10.02
CA TRP A 106 5.44 1.03 -8.74
C TRP A 106 4.99 -0.13 -7.84
N PHE A 107 3.68 -0.36 -7.72
CA PHE A 107 3.14 -1.45 -6.91
C PHE A 107 3.51 -2.85 -7.43
N MET A 108 3.84 -3.01 -8.71
CA MET A 108 4.39 -4.27 -9.22
C MET A 108 5.72 -4.64 -8.54
N GLY A 109 6.47 -3.65 -8.05
CA GLY A 109 7.70 -3.86 -7.29
C GLY A 109 7.51 -4.75 -6.07
N LEU A 110 6.33 -4.72 -5.42
CA LEU A 110 6.02 -5.60 -4.29
C LEU A 110 6.00 -7.08 -4.72
N GLY A 111 5.41 -7.38 -5.89
CA GLY A 111 5.37 -8.74 -6.43
C GLY A 111 6.75 -9.22 -6.86
N VAL A 112 7.56 -8.35 -7.47
CA VAL A 112 8.95 -8.67 -7.84
C VAL A 112 9.80 -8.91 -6.59
N ALA A 113 9.64 -8.09 -5.54
CA ALA A 113 10.33 -8.27 -4.26
C ALA A 113 9.94 -9.60 -3.60
N GLN A 114 8.69 -10.05 -3.72
CA GLN A 114 8.25 -11.34 -3.21
C GLN A 114 8.89 -12.52 -3.98
N ILE A 115 9.02 -12.41 -5.30
CA ILE A 115 9.71 -13.42 -6.13
C ILE A 115 11.19 -13.51 -5.77
N ILE A 116 11.89 -12.36 -5.80
CA ILE A 116 13.32 -12.28 -5.52
C ILE A 116 13.61 -12.67 -4.07
N GLY A 117 12.78 -12.21 -3.12
CA GLY A 117 12.88 -12.55 -1.70
C GLY A 117 12.68 -14.04 -1.44
N GLY A 118 11.73 -14.70 -2.14
CA GLY A 118 11.54 -16.15 -2.08
C GLY A 118 12.75 -16.93 -2.58
N LEU A 119 13.32 -16.54 -3.72
CA LEU A 119 14.52 -17.15 -4.32
C LEU A 119 15.77 -16.97 -3.45
N ILE A 120 15.99 -15.76 -2.94
CA ILE A 120 17.10 -15.45 -2.02
C ILE A 120 16.95 -16.24 -0.73
N SER A 121 15.74 -16.31 -0.17
CA SER A 121 15.48 -17.09 1.03
C SER A 121 15.76 -18.58 0.81
N PHE A 122 15.45 -19.12 -0.38
CA PHE A 122 15.79 -20.49 -0.76
C PHE A 122 17.31 -20.69 -0.87
N GLY A 123 18.01 -19.78 -1.55
CA GLY A 123 19.47 -19.84 -1.72
C GLY A 123 20.22 -19.79 -0.40
N PHE A 124 19.89 -18.85 0.49
CA PHE A 124 20.53 -18.73 1.80
C PHE A 124 20.19 -19.88 2.75
N GLN A 125 19.04 -20.56 2.58
CA GLN A 125 18.71 -21.75 3.38
C GLN A 125 19.61 -22.97 3.10
N HIS A 126 20.33 -23.01 1.98
CA HIS A 126 21.27 -24.07 1.65
C HIS A 126 22.72 -23.77 2.09
N VAL A 127 22.98 -22.55 2.57
CA VAL A 127 24.30 -22.15 3.06
C VAL A 127 24.45 -22.60 4.51
N HIS A 128 25.10 -23.74 4.71
CA HIS A 128 25.47 -24.29 6.01
C HIS A 128 26.88 -23.84 6.42
N HIS A 129 27.01 -22.61 6.90
CA HIS A 129 28.22 -22.12 7.57
C HIS A 129 27.95 -21.89 9.07
N THR A 130 29.00 -21.64 9.86
CA THR A 130 28.97 -21.47 11.33
C THR A 130 28.04 -20.35 11.82
N PHE A 131 27.55 -19.47 10.93
CA PHE A 131 26.59 -18.41 11.23
C PHE A 131 25.16 -18.80 10.79
N ALA A 132 24.18 -18.45 11.62
CA ALA A 132 22.77 -18.68 11.30
C ALA A 132 22.38 -18.03 9.96
N SER A 133 21.85 -18.82 9.03
CA SER A 133 21.62 -18.42 7.63
C SER A 133 20.72 -17.18 7.48
N TRP A 134 19.81 -16.93 8.43
CA TRP A 134 18.96 -15.74 8.42
C TRP A 134 19.75 -14.45 8.68
N ARG A 135 20.79 -14.49 9.52
CA ARG A 135 21.64 -13.31 9.81
C ARG A 135 22.41 -12.86 8.58
N ILE A 136 22.96 -13.83 7.84
CA ILE A 136 23.68 -13.56 6.59
C ILE A 136 22.72 -12.95 5.55
N MET A 137 21.49 -13.46 5.44
CA MET A 137 20.48 -12.92 4.53
C MET A 137 20.15 -11.46 4.85
N PHE A 138 19.89 -11.10 6.11
CA PHE A 138 19.60 -9.72 6.50
C PHE A 138 20.80 -8.78 6.29
N LEU A 139 22.01 -9.25 6.56
CA LEU A 139 23.23 -8.47 6.33
C LEU A 139 23.41 -8.15 4.84
N VAL A 140 23.34 -9.17 3.97
CA VAL A 140 23.55 -8.99 2.52
C VAL A 140 22.43 -8.13 1.92
N MET A 141 21.17 -8.38 2.26
CA MET A 141 20.06 -7.56 1.77
C MET A 141 20.13 -6.12 2.27
N GLY A 142 20.52 -5.92 3.53
CA GLY A 142 20.74 -4.59 4.10
C GLY A 142 21.83 -3.82 3.33
N LEU A 143 22.97 -4.45 3.05
CA LEU A 143 24.07 -3.84 2.30
C LEU A 143 23.69 -3.49 0.86
N ILE A 144 22.98 -4.39 0.16
CA ILE A 144 22.47 -4.10 -1.19
C ILE A 144 21.52 -2.91 -1.14
N THR A 145 20.65 -2.84 -0.13
CA THR A 145 19.71 -1.72 0.02
C THR A 145 20.44 -0.40 0.29
N VAL A 146 21.51 -0.41 1.09
CA VAL A 146 22.37 0.77 1.28
C VAL A 146 23.01 1.20 -0.04
N ALA A 147 23.54 0.27 -0.83
CA ALA A 147 24.14 0.57 -2.13
C ALA A 147 23.11 1.18 -3.12
N VAL A 148 21.88 0.66 -3.12
CA VAL A 148 20.78 1.23 -3.90
C VAL A 148 20.41 2.62 -3.39
N GLY A 149 20.31 2.83 -2.07
CA GLY A 149 20.05 4.14 -1.48
C GLY A 149 21.10 5.19 -1.84
N ILE A 150 22.39 4.81 -1.86
CA ILE A 150 23.49 5.67 -2.33
C ILE A 150 23.34 5.97 -3.83
N SER A 151 22.98 4.97 -4.62
CA SER A 151 22.74 5.16 -6.06
C SER A 151 21.59 6.11 -6.32
N VAL A 152 20.47 6.01 -5.57
CA VAL A 152 19.36 6.96 -5.66
C VAL A 152 19.81 8.36 -5.24
N TRP A 153 20.66 8.50 -4.22
CA TRP A 153 21.21 9.81 -3.82
C TRP A 153 22.04 10.49 -4.92
N VAL A 154 22.82 9.72 -5.70
CA VAL A 154 23.67 10.25 -6.77
C VAL A 154 22.89 10.46 -8.07
N LEU A 155 21.99 9.53 -8.39
CA LEU A 155 21.29 9.47 -9.68
C LEU A 155 20.00 10.30 -9.67
N LEU A 156 19.27 10.37 -8.56
CA LEU A 156 17.95 11.02 -8.55
C LEU A 156 18.06 12.53 -8.29
N PRO A 157 17.77 13.39 -9.27
CA PRO A 157 17.80 14.84 -9.08
C PRO A 157 16.59 15.30 -8.23
N ASP A 158 16.81 16.29 -7.35
CA ASP A 158 15.78 16.79 -6.43
C ASP A 158 14.62 17.52 -7.11
N THR A 159 14.86 18.03 -8.33
CA THR A 159 13.85 18.71 -9.14
C THR A 159 14.05 18.36 -10.61
N PRO A 160 12.97 18.37 -11.42
CA PRO A 160 13.09 18.20 -12.87
C PRO A 160 14.03 19.22 -13.52
N MET A 161 14.17 20.42 -12.93
CA MET A 161 15.10 21.45 -13.39
C MET A 161 16.59 21.09 -13.17
N GLN A 162 16.89 20.33 -12.12
CA GLN A 162 18.25 19.84 -11.82
C GLN A 162 18.56 18.51 -12.51
N ALA A 163 17.64 17.95 -13.29
CA ALA A 163 17.86 16.71 -14.01
C ALA A 163 18.95 16.89 -15.06
N LYS A 164 20.11 16.24 -14.84
CA LYS A 164 21.26 16.27 -15.74
C LYS A 164 21.01 15.56 -17.08
N TRP A 165 19.94 14.78 -17.19
CA TRP A 165 19.58 14.01 -18.39
C TRP A 165 18.57 14.70 -19.30
N LEU A 166 17.98 15.83 -18.90
CA LEU A 166 17.08 16.60 -19.77
C LEU A 166 17.82 17.82 -20.33
N SER A 167 17.63 18.07 -21.63
CA SER A 167 17.99 19.35 -22.26
C SER A 167 17.09 20.47 -21.70
N ASP A 168 17.56 21.72 -21.73
CA ASP A 168 16.82 22.85 -21.16
C ASP A 168 15.46 23.07 -21.86
N ASP A 169 15.36 22.80 -23.17
CA ASP A 169 14.08 22.82 -23.91
C ASP A 169 13.10 21.74 -23.44
N GLN A 170 13.60 20.56 -23.09
CA GLN A 170 12.78 19.47 -22.56
C GLN A 170 12.29 19.80 -21.14
N LYS A 171 13.08 20.51 -20.33
CA LYS A 171 12.66 20.97 -19.00
C LYS A 171 11.51 21.95 -19.09
N VAL A 172 11.58 22.91 -20.03
CA VAL A 172 10.50 23.88 -20.27
C VAL A 172 9.22 23.18 -20.76
N THR A 173 9.36 22.23 -21.69
CA THR A 173 8.23 21.43 -22.19
C THR A 173 7.59 20.59 -21.07
N LEU A 174 8.40 19.98 -20.21
CA LEU A 174 7.92 19.22 -19.05
C LEU A 174 7.20 20.12 -18.05
N LEU A 175 7.72 21.31 -17.76
CA LEU A 175 7.07 22.30 -16.89
C LEU A 175 5.71 22.73 -17.45
N GLN A 176 5.62 22.97 -18.75
CA GLN A 176 4.34 23.29 -19.41
C GLN A 176 3.36 22.11 -19.36
N HIS A 177 3.86 20.88 -19.54
CA HIS A 177 3.05 19.67 -19.46
C HIS A 177 2.51 19.43 -18.03
N VAL A 178 3.35 19.61 -17.01
CA VAL A 178 2.98 19.44 -15.60
C VAL A 178 2.18 20.63 -15.06
N ARG A 179 2.20 21.80 -15.74
CA ARG A 179 1.39 22.98 -15.37
C ARG A 179 -0.11 22.68 -15.26
N VAL A 180 -0.61 21.73 -16.06
CA VAL A 180 -2.00 21.24 -16.01
C VAL A 180 -2.35 20.64 -14.64
N ASN A 181 -1.37 20.13 -13.90
CA ASN A 181 -1.63 19.57 -12.57
C ASN A 181 -2.00 20.62 -11.53
N GLN A 182 -1.74 21.91 -11.78
CA GLN A 182 -1.91 23.00 -10.81
C GLN A 182 -1.27 22.67 -9.44
N THR A 183 -0.24 21.81 -9.41
CA THR A 183 0.49 21.43 -8.20
C THR A 183 1.31 22.58 -7.61
N GLY A 184 1.43 23.69 -8.35
CA GLY A 184 2.21 24.87 -7.99
C GLY A 184 1.50 25.91 -7.12
N ILE A 185 0.20 25.80 -6.83
CA ILE A 185 -0.43 26.70 -5.86
C ILE A 185 -0.46 25.95 -4.52
N ARG A 186 0.66 26.03 -3.79
CA ARG A 186 0.68 25.80 -2.35
C ARG A 186 -0.32 26.78 -1.74
N ASN A 187 -1.54 26.33 -1.52
CA ASN A 187 -2.53 27.13 -0.84
C ASN A 187 -2.21 26.97 0.65
N ASP A 188 -1.43 27.90 1.21
CA ASP A 188 -1.10 27.96 2.64
C ASP A 188 -2.34 28.26 3.52
N LYS A 189 -3.53 28.34 2.93
CA LYS A 189 -4.80 28.51 3.63
C LYS A 189 -5.32 27.15 4.10
N PHE A 190 -4.90 26.76 5.29
CA PHE A 190 -5.50 25.67 6.05
C PHE A 190 -6.95 26.05 6.42
N ASP A 191 -7.94 25.42 5.80
CA ASP A 191 -9.34 25.66 6.14
C ASP A 191 -9.90 24.53 7.03
N PRO A 192 -10.06 24.75 8.34
CA PRO A 192 -10.59 23.73 9.25
C PRO A 192 -12.03 23.32 8.92
N LYS A 193 -12.79 24.15 8.18
CA LYS A 193 -14.14 23.78 7.72
C LYS A 193 -14.09 22.65 6.70
N GLN A 194 -13.06 22.61 5.84
CA GLN A 194 -12.87 21.50 4.89
C GLN A 194 -12.51 20.18 5.61
N ILE A 195 -11.85 20.26 6.76
CA ILE A 195 -11.55 19.07 7.60
C ILE A 195 -12.83 18.57 8.26
N LEU A 196 -13.63 19.47 8.85
CA LEU A 196 -14.90 19.08 9.46
C LEU A 196 -15.83 18.43 8.41
N GLU A 197 -15.85 18.98 7.20
CA GLU A 197 -16.60 18.39 6.08
C GLU A 197 -16.05 17.01 5.68
N ALA A 198 -14.73 16.83 5.65
CA ALA A 198 -14.09 15.55 5.37
C ALA A 198 -14.39 14.48 6.43
N VAL A 199 -14.39 14.88 7.72
CA VAL A 199 -14.72 14.01 8.85
C VAL A 199 -16.19 13.61 8.85
N LEU A 200 -17.09 14.53 8.48
CA LEU A 200 -18.51 14.26 8.34
C LEU A 200 -18.85 13.51 7.04
N ASP A 201 -17.87 13.20 6.21
CA ASP A 201 -18.11 12.57 4.92
C ASP A 201 -18.09 11.04 4.98
N PRO A 202 -19.23 10.36 4.75
CA PRO A 202 -19.27 8.89 4.78
C PRO A 202 -18.36 8.27 3.72
N GLN A 203 -18.11 8.93 2.58
CA GLN A 203 -17.21 8.40 1.55
C GLN A 203 -15.76 8.21 2.05
N VAL A 204 -15.28 9.12 2.92
CA VAL A 204 -13.92 9.09 3.48
C VAL A 204 -13.75 7.86 4.36
N TRP A 205 -14.73 7.59 5.21
CA TRP A 205 -14.74 6.42 6.09
C TRP A 205 -14.92 5.11 5.31
N LEU A 206 -15.70 5.11 4.24
CA LEU A 206 -15.85 3.93 3.38
C LEU A 206 -14.53 3.59 2.66
N TRP A 207 -13.80 4.57 2.13
CA TRP A 207 -12.46 4.34 1.58
C TRP A 207 -11.46 3.87 2.64
N ALA A 208 -11.42 4.53 3.79
CA ALA A 208 -10.53 4.17 4.89
C ALA A 208 -10.79 2.75 5.39
N LEU A 209 -12.06 2.35 5.54
CA LEU A 209 -12.45 1.01 5.96
C LEU A 209 -12.11 -0.05 4.90
N MET A 210 -12.36 0.22 3.61
CA MET A 210 -11.95 -0.68 2.53
C MET A 210 -10.43 -0.91 2.55
N VAL A 211 -9.64 0.15 2.67
CA VAL A 211 -8.17 0.07 2.74
C VAL A 211 -7.73 -0.69 4.00
N ALA A 212 -8.33 -0.44 5.16
CA ALA A 212 -8.00 -1.19 6.37
C ALA A 212 -8.26 -2.69 6.22
N LEU A 213 -9.42 -3.10 5.72
CA LEU A 213 -9.76 -4.51 5.52
C LEU A 213 -8.82 -5.20 4.52
N GLN A 214 -8.48 -4.49 3.44
CA GLN A 214 -7.53 -4.95 2.44
C GLN A 214 -6.11 -5.09 3.04
N ALA A 215 -5.71 -4.15 3.90
CA ALA A 215 -4.43 -4.16 4.61
C ALA A 215 -4.35 -5.26 5.68
N VAL A 216 -5.43 -5.56 6.42
CA VAL A 216 -5.51 -6.70 7.35
C VAL A 216 -5.15 -8.00 6.62
N SER A 217 -5.76 -8.21 5.46
CA SER A 217 -5.50 -9.40 4.67
C SER A 217 -4.07 -9.42 4.11
N SER A 218 -3.59 -8.29 3.61
CA SER A 218 -2.23 -8.19 3.07
C SER A 218 -1.16 -8.48 4.14
N GLY A 219 -1.29 -7.89 5.34
CA GLY A 219 -0.36 -8.10 6.45
C GLY A 219 -0.32 -9.55 6.92
N VAL A 220 -1.48 -10.23 6.92
CA VAL A 220 -1.55 -11.69 7.15
C VAL A 220 -0.72 -12.46 6.13
N VAL A 221 -0.92 -12.18 4.84
CA VAL A 221 -0.31 -12.96 3.75
C VAL A 221 1.20 -12.80 3.76
N VAL A 222 1.70 -11.57 3.90
CA VAL A 222 3.13 -11.28 3.88
C VAL A 222 3.86 -11.98 5.03
N VAL A 223 3.27 -11.98 6.23
CA VAL A 223 3.94 -12.52 7.43
C VAL A 223 3.78 -14.04 7.55
N TYR A 224 2.63 -14.59 7.15
CA TYR A 224 2.27 -15.97 7.44
C TYR A 224 2.19 -16.90 6.24
N SER A 225 2.24 -16.42 4.99
CA SER A 225 2.14 -17.31 3.81
C SER A 225 3.21 -18.40 3.82
N SER A 226 4.49 -18.07 4.05
CA SER A 226 5.57 -19.06 4.15
C SER A 226 5.42 -19.99 5.36
N THR A 227 4.85 -19.50 6.47
CA THR A 227 4.60 -20.31 7.67
C THR A 227 3.47 -21.31 7.43
N LEU A 228 2.42 -20.88 6.74
CA LEU A 228 1.29 -21.73 6.34
C LEU A 228 1.76 -22.84 5.40
N ILE A 229 2.55 -22.52 4.38
CA ILE A 229 3.10 -23.52 3.45
C ILE A 229 3.95 -24.57 4.20
N ALA A 230 4.79 -24.14 5.14
CA ALA A 230 5.57 -25.04 5.97
C ALA A 230 4.70 -25.93 6.88
N GLY A 231 3.58 -25.40 7.39
CA GLY A 231 2.61 -26.15 8.20
C GLY A 231 1.90 -27.29 7.46
N PHE A 232 1.94 -27.32 6.12
CA PHE A 232 1.35 -28.40 5.30
C PHE A 232 2.31 -29.56 5.01
N GLY A 233 3.48 -29.59 5.66
CA GLY A 233 4.45 -30.69 5.53
C GLY A 233 5.47 -30.49 4.41
N PHE A 234 5.56 -29.30 3.84
CA PHE A 234 6.67 -28.93 2.95
C PHE A 234 7.87 -28.49 3.79
N GLY A 235 9.08 -28.93 3.42
CA GLY A 235 10.30 -28.47 4.07
C GLY A 235 10.41 -26.94 4.01
N GLY A 236 11.02 -26.33 5.04
CA GLY A 236 11.22 -24.87 5.11
C GLY A 236 11.77 -24.20 3.84
N PRO A 237 12.77 -24.80 3.15
CA PRO A 237 13.31 -24.24 1.91
C PRO A 237 12.29 -24.28 0.77
N ILE A 238 11.65 -25.43 0.57
CA ILE A 238 10.63 -25.64 -0.47
C ILE A 238 9.44 -24.70 -0.23
N SER A 239 9.09 -24.42 1.03
CA SER A 239 7.99 -23.52 1.39
C SER A 239 8.23 -22.07 0.99
N ALA A 240 9.49 -21.59 1.08
CA ALA A 240 9.86 -20.26 0.60
C ALA A 240 9.83 -20.18 -0.93
N LEU A 241 10.29 -21.23 -1.62
CA LEU A 241 10.24 -21.31 -3.09
C LEU A 241 8.81 -21.41 -3.62
N LEU A 242 7.95 -22.13 -2.91
CA LEU A 242 6.52 -22.20 -3.19
C LEU A 242 5.81 -20.87 -2.91
N ASN A 243 6.45 -19.88 -2.29
CA ASN A 243 5.87 -18.54 -2.18
C ASN A 243 6.05 -17.74 -3.48
N THR A 244 7.10 -18.02 -4.26
CA THR A 244 7.49 -17.30 -5.48
C THR A 244 6.34 -17.16 -6.50
N PRO A 245 5.54 -18.19 -6.82
CA PRO A 245 4.43 -18.06 -7.76
C PRO A 245 3.34 -17.07 -7.31
N SER A 246 3.21 -16.83 -6.01
CA SER A 246 2.27 -15.84 -5.46
C SER A 246 2.58 -14.43 -5.95
N GLY A 247 3.87 -14.09 -6.10
CA GLY A 247 4.30 -12.79 -6.63
C GLY A 247 3.93 -12.60 -8.10
N ILE A 248 3.97 -13.68 -8.90
CA ILE A 248 3.54 -13.66 -10.31
C ILE A 248 2.04 -13.36 -10.40
N VAL A 249 1.23 -14.00 -9.55
CA VAL A 249 -0.21 -13.74 -9.48
C VAL A 249 -0.49 -12.28 -9.10
N SER A 250 0.23 -11.76 -8.09
CA SER A 250 0.12 -10.34 -7.69
C SER A 250 0.44 -9.39 -8.85
N ILE A 251 1.54 -9.64 -9.60
CA ILE A 251 1.91 -8.83 -10.77
C ILE A 251 0.83 -8.92 -11.86
N PHE A 252 0.36 -10.12 -12.19
CA PHE A 252 -0.65 -10.34 -13.22
C PHE A 252 -1.94 -9.58 -12.92
N PHE A 253 -2.48 -9.72 -11.71
CA PHE A 253 -3.70 -9.00 -11.30
C PHE A 253 -3.49 -7.49 -11.23
N THR A 254 -2.32 -7.03 -10.79
CA THR A 254 -1.98 -5.60 -10.74
C THR A 254 -1.94 -4.98 -12.14
N ILE A 255 -1.34 -5.66 -13.12
CA ILE A 255 -1.33 -5.22 -14.53
C ILE A 255 -2.73 -5.25 -15.12
N LEU A 256 -3.48 -6.33 -14.88
CA LEU A 256 -4.83 -6.51 -15.42
C LEU A 256 -5.77 -5.40 -14.94
N VAL A 257 -5.71 -5.04 -13.67
CA VAL A 257 -6.43 -3.90 -13.09
C VAL A 257 -5.94 -2.57 -13.68
N GLY A 258 -4.62 -2.39 -13.84
CA GLY A 258 -4.07 -1.18 -14.44
C GLY A 258 -4.56 -0.92 -15.87
N ILE A 259 -4.59 -1.96 -16.70
CA ILE A 259 -5.16 -1.91 -18.06
C ILE A 259 -6.68 -1.72 -18.00
N GLY A 260 -7.32 -2.40 -17.06
CA GLY A 260 -8.76 -2.34 -16.82
C GLY A 260 -9.28 -0.95 -16.51
N ILE A 261 -8.61 -0.22 -15.61
CA ILE A 261 -8.94 1.18 -15.27
C ILE A 261 -8.78 2.11 -16.47
N ARG A 262 -7.79 1.85 -17.33
CA ARG A 262 -7.53 2.67 -18.52
C ARG A 262 -8.59 2.46 -19.61
N LYS A 263 -9.16 1.25 -19.71
CA LYS A 263 -10.15 0.90 -20.75
C LYS A 263 -11.62 1.00 -20.28
N ALA A 264 -11.90 0.80 -19.00
CA ALA A 264 -13.26 0.78 -18.46
C ALA A 264 -13.36 1.71 -17.23
N SER A 265 -14.28 2.68 -17.28
CA SER A 265 -14.41 3.71 -16.24
C SER A 265 -15.03 3.23 -14.92
N ASN A 266 -15.44 1.96 -14.80
CA ASN A 266 -16.17 1.46 -13.63
C ASN A 266 -15.18 0.93 -12.59
N ARG A 267 -14.65 1.81 -11.73
CA ARG A 267 -13.59 1.48 -10.76
C ARG A 267 -14.09 0.51 -9.68
N TRP A 268 -15.35 0.65 -9.27
CA TRP A 268 -15.98 -0.27 -8.31
C TRP A 268 -15.98 -1.73 -8.79
N ALA A 269 -16.20 -1.96 -10.09
CA ALA A 269 -16.27 -3.29 -10.67
C ALA A 269 -14.91 -4.01 -10.59
N TRP A 270 -13.81 -3.28 -10.78
CA TRP A 270 -12.47 -3.82 -10.65
C TRP A 270 -12.11 -4.21 -9.22
N VAL A 271 -12.52 -3.40 -8.23
CA VAL A 271 -12.34 -3.75 -6.81
C VAL A 271 -13.12 -5.02 -6.48
N PHE A 272 -14.40 -5.09 -6.87
CA PHE A 272 -15.24 -6.27 -6.63
C PHE A 272 -14.70 -7.53 -7.32
N ILE A 273 -14.32 -7.44 -8.61
CA ILE A 273 -13.76 -8.55 -9.37
C ILE A 273 -12.46 -9.07 -8.73
N CYS A 274 -11.61 -8.19 -8.21
CA CYS A 274 -10.37 -8.59 -7.54
C CYS A 274 -10.61 -9.16 -6.13
N SER A 275 -11.70 -8.82 -5.46
CA SER A 275 -12.09 -9.44 -4.20
C SER A 275 -12.55 -10.89 -4.37
N ILE A 276 -13.10 -11.28 -5.53
CA ILE A 276 -13.60 -12.66 -5.79
C ILE A 276 -12.47 -13.71 -5.67
N PRO A 277 -11.31 -13.58 -6.35
CA PRO A 277 -10.16 -14.47 -6.14
C PRO A 277 -9.70 -14.52 -4.68
N GLY A 278 -9.71 -13.39 -3.97
CA GLY A 278 -9.35 -13.32 -2.55
C GLY A 278 -10.30 -14.13 -1.65
N ILE A 279 -11.61 -14.06 -1.92
CA ILE A 279 -12.63 -14.84 -1.22
C ILE A 279 -12.49 -16.33 -1.51
N ILE A 280 -12.31 -16.70 -2.78
CA ILE A 280 -12.08 -18.09 -3.20
C ILE A 280 -10.80 -18.63 -2.53
N GLY A 281 -9.73 -17.85 -2.53
CA GLY A 281 -8.46 -18.23 -1.92
C GLY A 281 -8.58 -18.41 -0.40
N GLY A 282 -9.25 -17.49 0.30
CA GLY A 282 -9.52 -17.62 1.73
C GLY A 282 -10.42 -18.81 2.07
N GLY A 283 -11.38 -19.13 1.19
CA GLY A 283 -12.28 -20.27 1.32
C GLY A 283 -11.57 -21.60 1.12
N LEU A 284 -10.73 -21.71 0.08
CA LEU A 284 -9.88 -22.86 -0.18
C LEU A 284 -8.89 -23.11 0.97
N MET A 285 -8.34 -22.05 1.58
CA MET A 285 -7.46 -22.19 2.74
C MET A 285 -8.21 -22.64 4.01
N SER A 286 -9.47 -22.25 4.17
CA SER A 286 -10.28 -22.48 5.38
C SER A 286 -11.01 -23.83 5.38
N PHE A 287 -11.54 -24.28 4.25
CA PHE A 287 -12.47 -25.42 4.19
C PHE A 287 -11.92 -26.66 3.48
N LEU A 288 -10.80 -26.56 2.77
CA LEU A 288 -10.27 -27.70 2.02
C LEU A 288 -9.45 -28.64 2.94
N PRO A 289 -9.70 -29.98 2.89
CA PRO A 289 -8.94 -30.93 3.70
C PRO A 289 -7.46 -31.01 3.27
N LYS A 290 -6.56 -31.18 4.26
CA LYS A 290 -5.09 -31.21 4.11
C LYS A 290 -4.59 -32.24 3.08
N SER A 291 -5.42 -33.20 2.71
CA SER A 291 -5.11 -34.19 1.66
C SER A 291 -4.93 -33.56 0.28
N ASN A 292 -5.59 -32.42 0.00
CA ASN A 292 -5.50 -31.74 -1.30
C ASN A 292 -4.50 -30.56 -1.26
N ARG A 293 -3.21 -30.90 -1.19
CA ARG A 293 -2.11 -29.92 -1.07
C ARG A 293 -2.09 -28.90 -2.21
N ALA A 294 -2.47 -29.30 -3.42
CA ALA A 294 -2.54 -28.43 -4.58
C ALA A 294 -3.61 -27.35 -4.43
N GLY A 295 -4.80 -27.70 -3.94
CA GLY A 295 -5.90 -26.74 -3.77
C GLY A 295 -5.63 -25.67 -2.70
N VAL A 296 -4.92 -26.03 -1.63
CA VAL A 296 -4.50 -25.07 -0.60
C VAL A 296 -3.42 -24.11 -1.12
N LEU A 297 -2.47 -24.62 -1.93
CA LEU A 297 -1.45 -23.80 -2.58
C LEU A 297 -2.07 -22.80 -3.55
N ILE A 298 -3.00 -23.26 -4.38
CA ILE A 298 -3.79 -22.40 -5.28
C ILE A 298 -4.55 -21.34 -4.49
N GLY A 299 -5.10 -21.71 -3.32
CA GLY A 299 -5.72 -20.76 -2.40
C GLY A 299 -4.75 -19.67 -1.96
N ILE A 300 -3.55 -20.02 -1.52
CA ILE A 300 -2.51 -19.06 -1.11
C ILE A 300 -2.12 -18.12 -2.27
N TYR A 301 -2.03 -18.65 -3.49
CA TYR A 301 -1.74 -17.85 -4.69
C TYR A 301 -2.86 -16.86 -5.01
N LEU A 302 -4.12 -17.31 -4.97
CA LEU A 302 -5.29 -16.46 -5.23
C LEU A 302 -5.48 -15.38 -4.16
N VAL A 303 -5.11 -15.65 -2.90
CA VAL A 303 -5.11 -14.62 -1.86
C VAL A 303 -4.07 -13.53 -2.15
N ASN A 304 -3.06 -13.73 -3.00
CA ASN A 304 -2.14 -12.64 -3.37
C ASN A 304 -2.72 -11.64 -4.39
N SER A 305 -3.89 -11.91 -4.99
CA SER A 305 -4.62 -10.95 -5.83
C SER A 305 -5.10 -9.69 -5.06
N ILE A 306 -4.97 -9.72 -3.73
CA ILE A 306 -5.34 -8.70 -2.74
C ILE A 306 -4.56 -7.39 -2.84
N VAL A 307 -3.42 -7.40 -3.54
CA VAL A 307 -2.57 -6.23 -3.75
C VAL A 307 -3.14 -5.32 -4.84
N ALA A 308 -3.87 -5.88 -5.82
CA ALA A 308 -4.38 -5.15 -6.97
C ALA A 308 -5.49 -4.11 -6.66
N PRO A 309 -6.42 -4.34 -5.72
CA PRO A 309 -7.44 -3.34 -5.34
C PRO A 309 -6.88 -2.05 -4.72
N MET A 310 -5.74 -2.12 -4.02
CA MET A 310 -5.17 -0.97 -3.30
C MET A 310 -4.96 0.26 -4.20
N PRO A 311 -4.20 0.20 -5.31
CA PRO A 311 -4.02 1.34 -6.19
C PRO A 311 -5.36 1.84 -6.76
N VAL A 312 -6.35 0.97 -6.98
CA VAL A 312 -7.70 1.38 -7.46
C VAL A 312 -8.38 2.28 -6.44
N ILE A 313 -8.35 1.92 -5.16
CA ILE A 313 -8.97 2.70 -4.10
C ILE A 313 -8.28 4.07 -3.95
N TYR A 314 -6.95 4.11 -4.02
CA TYR A 314 -6.19 5.37 -4.02
C TYR A 314 -6.55 6.27 -5.21
N HIS A 315 -6.72 5.70 -6.41
CA HIS A 315 -7.17 6.46 -7.58
C HIS A 315 -8.61 6.92 -7.46
N TRP A 316 -9.48 6.09 -6.89
CA TRP A 316 -10.87 6.44 -6.68
C TRP A 316 -11.02 7.60 -5.69
N MET A 317 -10.24 7.57 -4.60
CA MET A 317 -10.10 8.68 -3.66
C MET A 317 -9.58 9.94 -4.37
N ALA A 318 -8.51 9.83 -5.17
CA ALA A 318 -7.93 10.98 -5.87
C ALA A 318 -8.87 11.63 -6.91
N ALA A 319 -9.77 10.85 -7.50
CA ALA A 319 -10.76 11.32 -8.47
C ALA A 319 -11.98 11.99 -7.82
N ASN A 320 -12.39 11.54 -6.63
CA ASN A 320 -13.64 11.97 -5.98
C ASN A 320 -13.44 12.93 -4.79
N CYS A 321 -12.20 13.14 -4.32
CA CYS A 321 -11.90 14.19 -3.35
C CYS A 321 -11.49 15.50 -4.03
N ALA A 322 -12.37 16.50 -3.97
CA ALA A 322 -12.08 17.88 -4.33
C ALA A 322 -11.83 18.73 -3.06
N GLY A 323 -11.01 19.79 -3.20
CA GLY A 323 -10.55 20.62 -2.08
C GLY A 323 -9.16 20.22 -1.59
N TYR A 324 -8.28 21.22 -1.44
CA TYR A 324 -6.86 21.00 -1.12
C TYR A 324 -6.67 20.40 0.28
N THR A 325 -7.32 20.97 1.29
CA THR A 325 -7.23 20.52 2.69
C THR A 325 -7.99 19.20 2.89
N LYS A 326 -9.17 19.04 2.28
CA LYS A 326 -9.97 17.80 2.32
C LYS A 326 -9.23 16.60 1.71
N ARG A 327 -8.58 16.79 0.56
CA ARG A 327 -7.79 15.73 -0.09
C ARG A 327 -6.58 15.31 0.74
N ALA A 328 -5.86 16.28 1.33
CA ALA A 328 -4.72 16.00 2.19
C ALA A 328 -5.15 15.22 3.46
N PHE A 329 -6.22 15.64 4.12
CA PHE A 329 -6.78 14.95 5.28
C PHE A 329 -7.26 13.53 4.94
N THR A 330 -8.02 13.39 3.84
CA THR A 330 -8.54 12.09 3.39
C THR A 330 -7.40 11.11 3.06
N SER A 331 -6.36 11.58 2.37
CA SER A 331 -5.18 10.76 2.07
C SER A 331 -4.45 10.31 3.34
N ALA A 332 -4.31 11.20 4.33
CA ALA A 332 -3.69 10.87 5.61
C ALA A 332 -4.55 9.90 6.44
N ALA A 333 -5.87 10.07 6.45
CA ALA A 333 -6.78 9.15 7.11
C ALA A 333 -6.70 7.75 6.48
N VAL A 334 -6.75 7.65 5.16
CA VAL A 334 -6.64 6.37 4.43
C VAL A 334 -5.30 5.67 4.70
N ALA A 335 -4.19 6.42 4.72
CA ALA A 335 -2.88 5.88 5.07
C ALA A 335 -2.80 5.41 6.53
N GLY A 336 -3.38 6.18 7.46
CA GLY A 336 -3.48 5.76 8.86
C GLY A 336 -4.25 4.44 9.03
N PHE A 337 -5.38 4.29 8.33
CA PHE A 337 -6.17 3.05 8.32
C PHE A 337 -5.44 1.88 7.64
N PHE A 338 -4.59 2.14 6.64
CA PHE A 338 -3.69 1.14 6.06
C PHE A 338 -2.71 0.58 7.11
N CYS A 339 -2.10 1.44 7.91
CA CYS A 339 -1.23 1.00 9.01
C CYS A 339 -2.01 0.23 10.08
N VAL A 340 -3.18 0.71 10.49
CA VAL A 340 -4.05 0.01 11.46
C VAL A 340 -4.41 -1.39 10.97
N GLY A 341 -4.77 -1.54 9.69
CA GLY A 341 -5.05 -2.85 9.11
C GLY A 341 -3.84 -3.79 9.17
N ASN A 342 -2.64 -3.30 8.83
CA ASN A 342 -1.41 -4.08 8.94
C ASN A 342 -0.95 -4.36 10.39
N ILE A 343 -1.43 -3.62 11.38
CA ILE A 343 -1.22 -3.91 12.80
C ILE A 343 -2.13 -5.07 13.24
N ILE A 344 -3.41 -5.03 12.84
CA ILE A 344 -4.42 -6.04 13.17
C ILE A 344 -4.12 -7.37 12.47
N GLY A 345 -3.66 -7.34 11.22
CA GLY A 345 -3.39 -8.53 10.40
C GLY A 345 -2.55 -9.59 11.13
N PRO A 346 -1.31 -9.30 11.51
CA PRO A 346 -0.45 -10.26 12.21
C PRO A 346 -1.00 -10.73 13.57
N GLN A 347 -1.84 -9.93 14.24
CA GLN A 347 -2.45 -10.30 15.52
C GLN A 347 -3.58 -11.33 15.39
N THR A 348 -4.18 -11.46 14.20
CA THR A 348 -5.18 -12.51 13.93
C THR A 348 -4.56 -13.91 13.92
N PHE A 349 -3.26 -14.02 13.65
CA PHE A 349 -2.50 -15.27 13.79
C PHE A 349 -1.94 -15.37 15.20
N GLN A 350 -2.70 -16.01 16.08
CA GLN A 350 -2.26 -16.30 17.43
C GLN A 350 -1.64 -17.69 17.54
N ALA A 351 -0.60 -17.81 18.37
CA ALA A 351 0.07 -19.09 18.61
C ALA A 351 -0.86 -20.17 19.20
N ARG A 352 -1.95 -19.77 19.88
CA ARG A 352 -2.96 -20.66 20.44
C ARG A 352 -3.73 -21.47 19.38
N ASP A 353 -3.81 -20.94 18.15
CA ASP A 353 -4.60 -21.52 17.07
C ASP A 353 -3.73 -22.35 16.10
N ALA A 354 -2.46 -22.55 16.43
CA ALA A 354 -1.56 -23.44 15.69
C ALA A 354 -2.02 -24.92 15.83
N PRO A 355 -1.93 -25.75 14.77
CA PRO A 355 -1.35 -25.51 13.44
C PRO A 355 -2.36 -25.11 12.35
N GLU A 356 -3.67 -25.11 12.63
CA GLU A 356 -4.68 -24.88 11.58
C GLU A 356 -4.97 -23.41 11.32
N TYR A 357 -4.72 -22.52 12.29
CA TYR A 357 -4.95 -21.08 12.23
C TYR A 357 -6.31 -20.71 11.61
N ARG A 358 -7.37 -21.47 11.96
CA ARG A 358 -8.71 -21.30 11.38
C ARG A 358 -9.26 -19.88 11.53
N PRO A 359 -9.16 -19.23 12.70
CA PRO A 359 -9.69 -17.87 12.88
C PRO A 359 -9.05 -16.87 11.92
N ALA A 360 -7.76 -17.02 11.66
CA ALA A 360 -7.01 -16.10 10.83
C ALA A 360 -7.31 -16.28 9.33
N LYS A 361 -7.53 -17.53 8.89
CA LYS A 361 -7.99 -17.83 7.52
C LYS A 361 -9.41 -17.33 7.27
N ILE A 362 -10.30 -17.49 8.25
CA ILE A 362 -11.66 -16.94 8.22
C ILE A 362 -11.60 -15.41 8.20
N ALA A 363 -10.71 -14.79 8.99
CA ALA A 363 -10.53 -13.35 8.99
C ALA A 363 -10.14 -12.81 7.60
N VAL A 364 -9.23 -13.46 6.87
CA VAL A 364 -8.90 -13.10 5.48
C VAL A 364 -10.14 -13.19 4.58
N LEU A 365 -10.91 -14.29 4.67
CA LEU A 365 -12.12 -14.44 3.86
C LEU A 365 -13.17 -13.37 4.17
N VAL A 366 -13.45 -13.12 5.45
CA VAL A 366 -14.46 -12.15 5.89
C VAL A 366 -14.04 -10.73 5.52
N THR A 367 -12.78 -10.36 5.75
CA THR A 367 -12.30 -9.02 5.41
C THR A 367 -12.34 -8.75 3.90
N GLN A 368 -12.05 -9.75 3.06
CA GLN A 368 -12.21 -9.63 1.60
C GLN A 368 -13.68 -9.52 1.16
N ALA A 369 -14.56 -10.34 1.74
CA ALA A 369 -15.98 -10.29 1.45
C ALA A 369 -16.59 -8.93 1.84
N VAL A 370 -16.26 -8.43 3.03
CA VAL A 370 -16.72 -7.12 3.50
C VAL A 370 -16.15 -5.99 2.65
N ALA A 371 -14.87 -6.05 2.26
CA ALA A 371 -14.29 -5.04 1.35
C ALA A 371 -15.01 -5.01 -0.02
N GLY A 372 -15.34 -6.18 -0.58
CA GLY A 372 -16.12 -6.28 -1.82
C GLY A 372 -17.53 -5.69 -1.67
N VAL A 373 -18.23 -6.00 -0.58
CA VAL A 373 -19.55 -5.43 -0.28
C VAL A 373 -19.49 -3.91 -0.11
N LEU A 374 -18.49 -3.40 0.62
CA LEU A 374 -18.29 -1.96 0.82
C LEU A 374 -18.04 -1.24 -0.51
N SER A 375 -17.36 -1.87 -1.46
CA SER A 375 -17.18 -1.31 -2.82
C SER A 375 -18.52 -1.11 -3.54
N VAL A 376 -19.43 -2.09 -3.43
CA VAL A 376 -20.79 -1.99 -4.00
C VAL A 376 -21.64 -0.97 -3.25
N VAL A 377 -21.53 -0.89 -1.93
CA VAL A 377 -22.22 0.14 -1.12
C VAL A 377 -21.75 1.53 -1.53
N LEU A 378 -20.44 1.73 -1.73
CA LEU A 378 -19.90 3.01 -2.16
C LEU A 378 -20.36 3.38 -3.58
N PHE A 379 -20.48 2.40 -4.49
CA PHE A 379 -21.09 2.61 -5.80
C PHE A 379 -22.56 3.03 -5.69
N GLY A 380 -23.35 2.36 -4.85
CA GLY A 380 -24.74 2.73 -4.57
C GLY A 380 -24.89 4.13 -3.96
N TYR A 381 -23.96 4.51 -3.07
CA TYR A 381 -23.89 5.85 -2.51
C TYR A 381 -23.65 6.91 -3.59
N TYR A 382 -22.70 6.68 -4.51
CA TYR A 382 -22.45 7.61 -5.62
C TYR A 382 -23.61 7.70 -6.61
N LEU A 383 -24.29 6.58 -6.91
CA LEU A 383 -25.49 6.61 -7.74
C LEU A 383 -26.60 7.43 -7.09
N TRP A 384 -26.82 7.24 -5.79
CA TRP A 384 -27.82 7.99 -5.04
C TRP A 384 -27.48 9.48 -4.99
N GLU A 385 -26.23 9.83 -4.71
CA GLU A 385 -25.82 11.22 -4.61
C GLU A 385 -25.82 11.93 -5.97
N ASN A 386 -25.35 11.27 -7.04
CA ASN A 386 -25.47 11.81 -8.39
C ASN A 386 -26.94 11.98 -8.81
N LYS A 387 -27.82 11.01 -8.51
CA LYS A 387 -29.27 11.13 -8.80
C LYS A 387 -29.95 12.25 -8.00
N ARG A 388 -29.57 12.44 -6.74
CA ARG A 388 -30.05 13.54 -5.89
C ARG A 388 -29.59 14.90 -6.44
N ARG A 389 -28.35 15.00 -6.92
CA ARG A 389 -27.79 16.22 -7.53
C ARG A 389 -28.41 16.53 -8.89
N ASP A 390 -28.62 15.51 -9.74
CA ASP A 390 -29.32 15.68 -11.02
C ASP A 390 -30.76 16.17 -10.79
N SER A 391 -31.47 15.61 -9.79
CA SER A 391 -32.83 16.06 -9.44
C SER A 391 -32.86 17.49 -8.88
N ALA A 392 -31.79 17.94 -8.21
CA ALA A 392 -31.67 19.29 -7.68
C ALA A 392 -31.25 20.32 -8.75
N GLN A 393 -30.44 19.91 -9.74
CA GLN A 393 -30.09 20.74 -10.91
C GLN A 393 -31.30 20.93 -11.85
N THR A 394 -32.08 19.88 -12.12
CA THR A 394 -33.34 20.01 -12.89
C THR A 394 -34.37 20.90 -12.18
N ALA A 395 -34.30 21.03 -10.85
CA ALA A 395 -35.12 21.98 -10.09
C ALA A 395 -34.59 23.44 -10.11
N GLN A 396 -33.36 23.68 -10.57
CA GLN A 396 -32.71 25.00 -10.62
C GLN A 396 -32.50 25.55 -12.06
N GLU A 397 -33.04 24.88 -13.10
CA GLU A 397 -32.90 25.25 -14.53
C GLU A 397 -33.44 26.66 -14.94
N GLY A 398 -33.83 27.51 -13.98
CA GLY A 398 -34.22 28.90 -14.22
C GLY A 398 -33.14 29.97 -14.02
N GLN A 399 -32.05 29.71 -13.30
CA GLN A 399 -31.06 30.74 -12.95
C GLN A 399 -29.68 30.13 -12.64
N GLU A 400 -28.73 30.19 -13.58
CA GLU A 400 -27.47 30.93 -13.42
C GLU A 400 -26.45 30.61 -14.53
N VAL A 401 -25.83 31.69 -14.99
CA VAL A 401 -24.72 31.75 -15.93
C VAL A 401 -23.49 31.06 -15.33
N ILE A 402 -22.91 30.16 -16.11
CA ILE A 402 -21.61 29.51 -15.86
C ILE A 402 -20.57 30.61 -15.65
N THR A 403 -20.09 30.77 -14.41
CA THR A 403 -18.98 31.69 -14.10
C THR A 403 -17.76 30.86 -13.71
N ASP A 404 -16.68 31.05 -14.48
CA ASP A 404 -15.38 30.39 -14.28
C ASP A 404 -14.87 30.51 -12.83
N GLU A 405 -15.27 31.51 -12.03
CA GLU A 405 -14.86 31.65 -10.62
C GLU A 405 -15.20 30.44 -9.72
N LYS A 406 -16.28 29.69 -9.97
CA LYS A 406 -16.66 28.51 -9.16
C LYS A 406 -15.67 27.34 -9.35
N ALA A 407 -14.97 27.26 -10.49
CA ALA A 407 -13.97 26.22 -10.76
C ALA A 407 -12.62 26.46 -10.06
N TRP A 408 -12.30 27.71 -9.69
CA TRP A 408 -10.99 28.10 -9.14
C TRP A 408 -11.01 28.41 -7.64
N GLY A 409 -12.19 28.41 -6.99
CA GLY A 409 -12.36 28.77 -5.58
C GLY A 409 -11.86 27.75 -4.55
N GLY A 410 -11.31 26.59 -4.96
CA GLY A 410 -10.87 25.54 -4.03
C GLY A 410 -12.03 24.90 -3.24
N LEU A 411 -13.25 24.98 -3.77
CA LEU A 411 -14.47 24.41 -3.20
C LEU A 411 -14.33 22.89 -3.05
N THR A 412 -14.82 22.35 -1.94
CA THR A 412 -14.92 20.90 -1.70
C THR A 412 -15.99 20.27 -2.58
N ASP A 413 -15.96 18.94 -2.73
CA ASP A 413 -16.91 18.15 -3.55
C ASP A 413 -18.37 18.25 -3.08
N LYS A 414 -18.66 18.69 -1.84
CA LYS A 414 -20.03 19.03 -1.40
C LYS A 414 -20.38 20.50 -1.63
N GLN A 415 -19.39 21.40 -1.67
CA GLN A 415 -19.61 22.82 -1.92
C GLN A 415 -19.74 23.11 -3.43
N ASN A 416 -19.06 22.32 -4.27
CA ASN A 416 -19.21 22.38 -5.71
C ASN A 416 -20.42 21.55 -6.16
N LYS A 417 -21.54 22.24 -6.43
CA LYS A 417 -22.79 21.62 -6.90
C LYS A 417 -22.68 20.99 -8.29
N ASP A 418 -21.67 21.39 -9.08
CA ASP A 418 -21.41 20.86 -10.42
C ASP A 418 -20.45 19.66 -10.42
N PHE A 419 -19.89 19.29 -9.25
CA PHE A 419 -19.02 18.13 -9.12
C PHE A 419 -19.81 16.83 -9.22
N ARG A 420 -19.47 15.99 -10.20
CA ARG A 420 -20.04 14.65 -10.41
C ARG A 420 -19.06 13.59 -9.92
N TYR A 421 -19.55 12.69 -9.06
CA TYR A 421 -18.75 11.57 -8.58
C TYR A 421 -18.51 10.57 -9.70
N VAL A 422 -17.26 10.14 -9.85
CA VAL A 422 -16.88 9.13 -10.84
C VAL A 422 -16.94 7.74 -10.23
N TYR A 423 -17.54 6.80 -10.97
CA TYR A 423 -17.74 5.41 -10.56
C TYR A 423 -16.48 4.55 -10.65
#